data_AF-A0A6J8DMA7-F1
#
_entry.id   AF-A0A6J8DMA7-F1
#
_cell.length_a   1.000
_cell.length_b   1.000
_cell.length_c   1.000
_cell.angle_alpha   90.00
_cell.angle_beta   90.00
_cell.angle_gamma   90.00
#
_symmetry.space_group_name_H-M   'P 1'
#
loop_
_entity.id
_entity.type
_entity.pdbx_description
1 polymer ?
#
loop_
_entity_poly.entity_id
_entity_poly.type
_entity_poly.pdbx_seq_one_letter_code
_entity_poly.pdbx_strand_id
1 'polypeptide(L)'
;MVKQTIQIFGRVKPTRSKAGLYEIDEDDESHPRLTITVPRELADGFVNNKKENYKFRFQKVFDQSSQQDEIFDNVAKPVADSVMQGYNGTIFAYGQTGSGKTFTITGGAERYIDRGIIPRCLSYLFEQFEKDGGRSYTLHISYLEIYNENGYDLLDPKHDAAKLEDLP
;
A
#
# COMPACT_ATOMS: atom_id res chain seq x y z
N MET A 1 18.73 11.60 13.18
CA MET A 1 17.89 10.75 14.05
C MET A 1 16.85 10.08 13.16
N VAL A 2 17.01 8.79 12.84
CA VAL A 2 16.11 8.10 11.91
C VAL A 2 14.74 7.96 12.58
N LYS A 3 13.79 8.83 12.21
CA LYS A 3 12.38 8.75 12.63
C LYS A 3 11.80 7.49 11.99
N GLN A 4 11.61 6.42 12.79
CA GLN A 4 10.91 5.16 12.47
C GLN A 4 11.24 4.49 11.12
N THR A 5 11.85 3.30 11.18
CA THR A 5 12.25 2.53 9.99
C THR A 5 11.11 1.74 9.34
N ILE A 6 10.02 1.44 10.06
CA ILE A 6 8.87 0.67 9.55
C ILE A 6 7.58 1.39 9.90
N GLN A 7 6.74 1.63 8.90
CA GLN A 7 5.41 2.23 9.02
C GLN A 7 4.35 1.28 8.47
N ILE A 8 3.23 1.15 9.17
CA ILE A 8 2.15 0.22 8.87
C ILE A 8 0.84 1.01 8.75
N PHE A 9 0.21 0.90 7.59
CA PHE A 9 -1.02 1.60 7.26
C PHE A 9 -2.16 0.61 7.07
N GLY A 10 -3.35 0.95 7.55
CA GLY A 10 -4.59 0.24 7.21
C GLY A 10 -5.25 0.92 6.03
N ARG A 11 -5.72 0.17 5.01
CA ARG A 11 -6.55 0.72 3.93
C ARG A 11 -7.82 -0.11 3.77
N VAL A 12 -8.97 0.50 4.02
CA VAL A 12 -10.27 -0.14 3.89
C VAL A 12 -10.78 0.03 2.46
N LYS A 13 -11.07 -1.09 1.79
CA LYS A 13 -11.62 -1.09 0.43
C LYS A 13 -13.09 -0.63 0.47
N PRO A 14 -13.54 0.20 -0.49
CA PRO A 14 -14.95 0.52 -0.66
C PRO A 14 -15.84 -0.73 -0.76
N THR A 15 -16.93 -0.75 0.00
CA THR A 15 -17.96 -1.79 0.01
C THR A 15 -19.34 -1.18 -0.19
N ARG A 16 -20.25 -1.93 -0.82
CA ARG A 16 -21.66 -1.53 -0.97
C ARG A 16 -22.46 -1.73 0.33
N SER A 17 -21.97 -2.58 1.23
CA SER A 17 -22.65 -2.87 2.50
C SER A 17 -22.10 -1.98 3.62
N LYS A 18 -22.96 -1.11 4.16
CA LYS A 18 -22.67 -0.24 5.31
C LYS A 18 -22.83 -0.94 6.67
N ALA A 19 -23.05 -2.25 6.72
CA ALA A 19 -23.27 -2.92 8.00
C ALA A 19 -22.00 -2.81 8.85
N GLY A 20 -22.13 -2.32 10.09
CA GLY A 20 -21.08 -1.92 11.03
C GLY A 20 -20.10 -3.01 11.44
N LEU A 21 -19.36 -3.52 10.47
CA LEU A 21 -18.32 -4.53 10.62
C LEU A 21 -17.00 -3.90 11.08
N TYR A 22 -16.84 -2.58 10.93
CA TYR A 22 -15.69 -1.88 11.44
C TYR A 22 -16.00 -0.43 11.81
N GLU A 23 -15.17 0.11 12.70
CA GLU A 23 -15.15 1.52 13.11
C GLU A 23 -13.71 2.02 13.12
N ILE A 24 -13.51 3.26 12.66
CA ILE A 24 -12.21 3.94 12.73
C ILE A 24 -12.34 5.06 13.76
N ASP A 25 -11.46 5.03 14.74
CA ASP A 25 -11.37 6.01 15.81
C ASP A 25 -10.08 6.81 15.61
N GLU A 26 -10.23 8.08 15.26
CA GLU A 26 -9.14 9.03 14.96
C GLU A 26 -8.75 9.90 16.17
N ASP A 27 -9.48 9.82 17.29
CA ASP A 27 -9.36 10.73 18.44
C ASP A 27 -8.28 10.31 19.46
N ASP A 28 -7.57 9.19 19.24
CA ASP A 28 -6.49 8.74 20.11
C ASP A 28 -5.21 9.55 19.82
N GLU A 29 -4.75 10.36 20.79
CA GLU A 29 -3.58 11.27 20.71
C GLU A 29 -2.26 10.60 20.24
N SER A 30 -2.24 9.27 20.12
CA SER A 30 -1.06 8.50 19.70
C SER A 30 -1.13 7.94 18.28
N HIS A 31 -2.18 7.20 17.91
CA HIS A 31 -2.34 6.53 16.61
C HIS A 31 -3.80 6.12 16.38
N PRO A 32 -4.34 6.24 15.15
CA PRO A 32 -5.71 5.83 14.85
C PRO A 32 -5.94 4.34 15.06
N ARG A 33 -7.16 4.01 15.49
CA ARG A 33 -7.56 2.65 15.87
C ARG A 33 -8.65 2.13 14.95
N LEU A 34 -8.40 0.98 14.32
CA LEU A 34 -9.39 0.21 13.56
C LEU A 34 -9.99 -0.85 14.47
N THR A 35 -11.30 -0.77 14.72
CA THR A 35 -12.07 -1.81 15.40
C THR A 35 -12.81 -2.63 14.37
N ILE A 36 -12.71 -3.96 14.43
CA ILE A 36 -13.46 -4.91 13.60
C ILE A 36 -14.42 -5.68 14.51
N THR A 37 -15.70 -5.68 14.13
CA THR A 37 -16.79 -6.34 14.85
C THR A 37 -17.23 -7.57 14.07
N VAL A 38 -17.03 -8.75 14.66
CA VAL A 38 -17.45 -10.03 14.09
C VAL A 38 -18.92 -10.26 14.45
N PRO A 39 -19.84 -10.37 13.47
CA PRO A 39 -21.25 -10.66 13.73
C PRO A 39 -21.41 -12.01 14.46
N ARG A 40 -22.35 -12.07 15.41
CA ARG A 40 -22.72 -13.34 16.05
C ARG A 40 -23.51 -14.21 15.09
N GLU A 41 -23.12 -15.48 14.96
CA GLU A 41 -23.93 -16.47 14.27
C GLU A 41 -25.03 -16.98 15.20
N LEU A 42 -26.29 -16.94 14.78
CA LEU A 42 -27.43 -17.42 15.57
C LEU A 42 -27.33 -18.92 15.91
N ALA A 43 -26.55 -19.69 15.14
CA ALA A 43 -26.30 -21.11 15.36
C ALA A 43 -25.42 -21.41 16.59
N ASP A 44 -24.65 -20.43 17.09
CA ASP A 44 -23.74 -20.60 18.22
C ASP A 44 -24.42 -20.57 19.61
N GLY A 45 -25.75 -20.36 19.65
CA GLY A 45 -26.52 -20.25 20.90
C GLY A 45 -26.38 -18.89 21.60
N PHE A 46 -27.10 -18.71 22.72
CA PHE A 46 -27.24 -17.41 23.40
C PHE A 46 -26.04 -17.02 24.28
N VAL A 47 -25.25 -18.00 24.75
CA VAL A 47 -24.08 -17.76 25.61
C VAL A 47 -22.86 -18.32 24.91
N ASN A 48 -22.11 -17.42 24.26
CA ASN A 48 -20.85 -17.74 23.63
C ASN A 48 -19.82 -16.67 24.01
N ASN A 49 -18.77 -17.05 24.76
CA ASN A 49 -17.71 -16.14 25.21
C ASN A 49 -16.68 -15.84 24.10
N LYS A 50 -17.07 -15.97 22.82
CA LYS A 50 -16.20 -15.63 21.68
C LYS A 50 -15.92 -14.13 21.68
N LYS A 51 -14.68 -13.77 21.35
CA LYS A 51 -14.29 -12.38 21.18
C LYS A 51 -14.89 -11.83 19.88
N GLU A 52 -15.73 -10.81 20.01
CA GLU A 52 -16.45 -10.19 18.89
C GLU A 52 -15.75 -8.94 18.36
N ASN A 53 -15.05 -8.21 19.24
CA ASN A 53 -14.43 -6.93 18.89
C ASN A 53 -12.90 -7.06 18.90
N TYR A 54 -12.29 -6.78 17.76
CA TYR A 54 -10.84 -6.79 17.56
C TYR A 54 -10.36 -5.36 17.29
N LYS A 55 -9.35 -4.90 18.02
CA LYS A 55 -8.85 -3.53 17.93
C LYS A 55 -7.39 -3.55 17.48
N PHE A 56 -7.07 -2.77 16.45
CA PHE A 56 -5.75 -2.67 15.84
C PHE A 56 -5.33 -1.21 15.74
N ARG A 57 -4.05 -0.92 15.94
CA ARG A 57 -3.48 0.44 15.81
C ARG A 57 -2.55 0.49 14.60
N PHE A 58 -2.62 1.58 13.87
CA PHE A 58 -1.83 1.84 12.67
C PHE A 58 -1.26 3.26 12.70
N GLN A 59 -0.24 3.55 11.89
CA GLN A 59 0.24 4.92 11.72
C GLN A 59 -0.86 5.81 11.12
N LYS A 60 -1.62 5.28 10.17
CA LYS A 60 -2.86 5.85 9.65
C LYS A 60 -3.78 4.76 9.13
N VAL A 61 -5.09 4.98 9.23
CA VAL A 61 -6.12 4.12 8.61
C VAL A 61 -6.80 4.95 7.53
N PHE A 62 -6.69 4.52 6.28
CA PHE A 62 -7.38 5.09 5.14
C PHE A 62 -8.75 4.42 5.01
N ASP A 63 -9.80 5.21 5.16
CA ASP A 63 -11.17 4.72 5.04
C ASP A 63 -11.59 4.55 3.57
N GLN A 64 -12.80 4.05 3.34
CA GLN A 64 -13.37 3.83 2.01
C GLN A 64 -13.42 5.08 1.12
N SER A 65 -13.42 6.28 1.72
CA SER A 65 -13.43 7.55 1.00
C SER A 65 -12.03 8.03 0.59
N SER A 66 -10.97 7.45 1.14
CA SER A 66 -9.59 7.87 0.87
C SER A 66 -9.19 7.65 -0.58
N GLN A 67 -8.65 8.70 -1.18
CA GLN A 67 -8.26 8.74 -2.58
C GLN A 67 -6.78 8.36 -2.79
N GLN A 68 -6.41 8.04 -4.03
CA GLN A 68 -5.08 7.51 -4.36
C GLN A 68 -3.94 8.52 -4.16
N ASP A 69 -4.22 9.80 -4.31
CA ASP A 69 -3.31 10.89 -3.99
C ASP A 69 -3.02 10.96 -2.50
N GLU A 70 -4.04 10.85 -1.65
CA GLU A 70 -3.87 10.80 -0.20
C GLU A 70 -2.99 9.62 0.23
N ILE A 71 -3.19 8.44 -0.37
CA ILE A 71 -2.33 7.27 -0.11
C ILE A 71 -0.88 7.58 -0.50
N PHE A 72 -0.68 8.16 -1.69
CA PHE A 72 0.65 8.50 -2.17
C PHE A 72 1.37 9.50 -1.24
N ASP A 73 0.69 10.58 -0.85
CA ASP A 73 1.28 11.63 -0.02
C ASP A 73 1.68 11.15 1.38
N ASN A 74 0.90 10.22 1.95
CA ASN A 74 1.15 9.72 3.31
C ASN A 74 2.11 8.52 3.34
N VAL A 75 2.16 7.70 2.29
CA VAL A 75 2.93 6.44 2.28
C VAL A 75 4.17 6.53 1.39
N ALA A 76 4.00 6.92 0.13
CA ALA A 76 5.04 6.76 -0.88
C ALA A 76 5.94 7.99 -1.02
N LYS A 77 5.40 9.20 -0.85
CA LYS A 77 6.15 10.44 -0.96
C LYS A 77 7.29 10.54 0.06
N PRO A 78 7.11 10.24 1.37
CA PRO A 78 8.22 10.26 2.33
C PRO A 78 9.34 9.26 1.99
N VAL A 79 8.96 8.12 1.38
CA VAL A 79 9.92 7.12 0.90
C VAL A 79 10.68 7.63 -0.32
N ALA A 80 9.98 8.24 -1.28
CA ALA A 80 10.61 8.87 -2.44
C ALA A 80 11.56 10.02 -2.05
N ASP A 81 11.17 10.84 -1.07
CA ASP A 81 12.03 11.90 -0.50
C ASP A 81 13.32 11.34 0.11
N SER A 82 13.23 10.15 0.73
CA SER A 82 14.40 9.45 1.29
C SER A 82 15.29 8.88 0.18
N VAL A 83 14.70 8.36 -0.90
CA VAL A 83 15.43 7.89 -2.10
C VAL A 83 16.18 9.03 -2.77
N MET A 84 15.58 10.22 -2.88
CA MET A 84 16.24 11.43 -3.39
C MET A 84 17.46 11.85 -2.55
N GLN A 85 17.52 11.43 -1.28
CA GLN A 85 18.65 11.67 -0.37
C GLN A 85 19.69 10.53 -0.39
N GLY A 86 19.49 9.49 -1.21
CA GLY A 86 20.39 8.35 -1.34
C GLY A 86 20.10 7.18 -0.39
N TYR A 87 18.91 7.12 0.22
CA TYR A 87 18.49 6.00 1.08
C TYR A 87 17.60 5.01 0.34
N ASN A 88 17.67 3.73 0.71
CA ASN A 88 16.77 2.71 0.16
C ASN A 88 15.37 2.80 0.76
N GLY A 89 14.35 2.51 -0.04
CA GLY A 89 12.95 2.51 0.35
C GLY A 89 12.21 1.29 -0.18
N THR A 90 11.26 0.76 0.59
CA THR A 90 10.43 -0.39 0.18
C THR A 90 9.00 -0.21 0.65
N ILE A 91 8.03 -0.47 -0.24
CA ILE A 91 6.60 -0.38 0.04
C ILE A 91 5.95 -1.71 -0.29
N PHE A 92 5.23 -2.28 0.67
CA PHE A 92 4.46 -3.51 0.49
C PHE A 92 2.96 -3.20 0.51
N ALA A 93 2.21 -3.81 -0.41
CA ALA A 93 0.77 -3.94 -0.29
C ALA A 93 0.43 -5.37 0.12
N TYR A 94 -0.16 -5.53 1.31
CA TYR A 94 -0.47 -6.84 1.89
C TYR A 94 -1.99 -7.00 2.14
N GLY A 95 -2.49 -8.22 1.98
CA GLY A 95 -3.90 -8.56 2.21
C GLY A 95 -4.41 -9.68 1.31
N GLN A 96 -5.63 -10.16 1.55
CA GLN A 96 -6.24 -11.24 0.76
C GLN A 96 -6.47 -10.88 -0.71
N THR A 97 -6.70 -11.88 -1.57
CA THR A 97 -7.12 -11.65 -2.97
C THR A 97 -8.39 -10.79 -3.01
N GLY A 98 -8.42 -9.80 -3.89
CA GLY A 98 -9.53 -8.86 -4.02
C GLY A 98 -9.58 -7.72 -2.99
N SER A 99 -8.64 -7.65 -2.03
CA SER A 99 -8.60 -6.58 -1.01
C SER A 99 -8.18 -5.20 -1.52
N GLY A 100 -7.65 -5.10 -2.74
CA GLY A 100 -7.23 -3.81 -3.34
C GLY A 100 -5.71 -3.58 -3.42
N LYS A 101 -4.88 -4.62 -3.24
CA LYS A 101 -3.41 -4.53 -3.40
C LYS A 101 -2.98 -3.92 -4.74
N THR A 102 -3.39 -4.55 -5.86
CA THR A 102 -3.07 -4.08 -7.21
C THR A 102 -3.63 -2.68 -7.49
N PHE A 103 -4.85 -2.40 -7.03
CA PHE A 103 -5.42 -1.06 -7.13
C PHE A 103 -4.60 -0.02 -6.35
N THR A 104 -4.04 -0.37 -5.20
CA THR A 104 -3.18 0.55 -4.42
C THR A 104 -1.84 0.82 -5.11
N ILE A 105 -1.19 -0.23 -5.58
CA ILE A 105 0.16 -0.14 -6.16
C ILE A 105 0.13 0.43 -7.58
N THR A 106 -0.72 -0.12 -8.45
CA THR A 106 -0.76 0.25 -9.88
C THR A 106 -1.85 1.28 -10.16
N GLY A 107 -3.02 1.13 -9.56
CA GLY A 107 -4.19 1.99 -9.80
C GLY A 107 -5.22 1.41 -10.75
N GLY A 108 -6.26 2.20 -11.01
CA GLY A 108 -7.24 1.93 -12.05
C GLY A 108 -6.74 2.36 -13.44
N ALA A 109 -7.16 1.64 -14.47
CA ALA A 109 -6.74 1.91 -15.86
C ALA A 109 -7.50 3.05 -16.55
N GLU A 110 -8.69 3.40 -16.03
CA GLU A 110 -9.63 4.28 -16.76
C GLU A 110 -9.47 5.77 -16.45
N ARG A 111 -9.28 6.12 -15.18
CA ARG A 111 -9.27 7.52 -14.73
C ARG A 111 -7.90 7.89 -14.19
N TYR A 112 -7.37 9.02 -14.64
CA TYR A 112 -6.07 9.53 -14.18
C TYR A 112 -6.01 9.70 -12.65
N ILE A 113 -7.11 10.09 -12.01
CA ILE A 113 -7.20 10.23 -10.56
C ILE A 113 -7.03 8.89 -9.81
N ASP A 114 -7.33 7.77 -10.46
CA ASP A 114 -7.27 6.43 -9.85
C ASP A 114 -5.90 5.77 -9.96
N ARG A 115 -4.92 6.43 -10.59
CA ARG A 115 -3.54 5.91 -10.69
C ARG A 115 -2.93 5.69 -9.31
N GLY A 116 -2.22 4.57 -9.14
CA GLY A 116 -1.70 4.12 -7.84
C GLY A 116 -0.34 4.70 -7.48
N ILE A 117 0.33 4.04 -6.53
CA ILE A 117 1.64 4.46 -6.01
C ILE A 117 2.73 4.51 -7.09
N ILE A 118 2.88 3.47 -7.92
CA ILE A 118 3.96 3.39 -8.93
C ILE A 118 3.94 4.60 -9.89
N PRO A 119 2.84 4.87 -10.64
CA PRO A 119 2.84 5.97 -11.61
C PRO A 119 2.96 7.36 -10.95
N ARG A 120 2.45 7.53 -9.72
CA ARG A 120 2.60 8.78 -8.95
C ARG A 120 4.05 8.99 -8.49
N CYS A 121 4.70 7.92 -8.03
CA CYS A 121 6.10 7.96 -7.61
C CYS A 121 7.02 8.34 -8.78
N LEU A 122 6.84 7.71 -9.95
CA LEU A 122 7.59 8.06 -11.15
C LEU A 122 7.39 9.52 -11.54
N SER A 123 6.12 9.99 -11.59
CA SER A 123 5.82 11.40 -11.89
C SER A 123 6.52 12.35 -10.91
N TYR A 124 6.48 12.02 -9.62
CA TYR A 124 7.09 12.81 -8.56
C TYR A 124 8.62 12.88 -8.68
N LEU A 125 9.28 11.76 -8.93
CA LEU A 125 10.74 11.70 -9.08
C LEU A 125 11.23 12.56 -10.25
N PHE A 126 10.58 12.46 -11.42
CA PHE A 126 10.92 13.31 -12.56
C PHE A 126 10.72 14.79 -12.26
N GLU A 127 9.64 15.17 -11.56
CA GLU A 127 9.43 16.54 -11.10
C GLU A 127 10.54 17.02 -10.15
N GLN A 128 11.05 16.15 -9.27
CA GLN A 128 12.18 16.50 -8.39
C GLN A 128 13.49 16.66 -9.17
N PHE A 129 13.74 15.81 -10.18
CA PHE A 129 14.92 15.92 -11.03
C PHE A 129 14.98 17.26 -11.76
N GLU A 130 13.84 17.74 -12.29
CA GLU A 130 13.75 19.03 -12.98
C GLU A 130 13.98 20.23 -12.04
N LYS A 131 13.54 20.12 -10.78
CA LYS A 131 13.72 21.18 -9.78
C LYS A 131 15.14 21.27 -9.25
N ASP A 132 15.87 20.16 -9.23
CA ASP A 132 17.25 20.11 -8.75
C ASP A 132 18.26 20.28 -9.90
N GLY A 133 18.41 21.52 -10.37
CA GLY A 133 19.37 21.86 -11.43
C GLY A 133 20.85 21.73 -11.07
N GLY A 134 21.18 21.34 -9.83
CA GLY A 134 22.56 21.15 -9.36
C GLY A 134 23.11 19.73 -9.53
N ARG A 135 22.27 18.77 -9.93
CA ARG A 135 22.64 17.35 -10.03
C ARG A 135 22.21 16.76 -11.36
N SER A 136 22.94 15.75 -11.82
CA SER A 136 22.53 14.90 -12.94
C SER A 136 21.98 13.59 -12.39
N TYR A 137 20.82 13.18 -12.90
CA TYR A 137 20.11 11.98 -12.46
C TYR A 137 20.07 10.94 -13.58
N THR A 138 20.15 9.66 -13.21
CA THR A 138 19.91 8.53 -14.11
C THR A 138 19.00 7.53 -13.39
N LEU A 139 17.87 7.20 -14.03
CA LEU A 139 16.85 6.31 -13.48
C LEU A 139 16.82 5.02 -14.28
N HIS A 140 16.87 3.89 -13.59
CA HIS A 140 16.66 2.56 -14.14
C HIS A 140 15.43 1.93 -13.47
N ILE A 141 14.66 1.14 -14.22
CA ILE A 141 13.45 0.47 -13.74
C ILE A 141 13.51 -0.99 -14.19
N SER A 142 13.32 -1.90 -13.25
CA SER A 142 13.00 -3.30 -13.51
C SER A 142 11.61 -3.61 -12.99
N TYR A 143 10.92 -4.59 -13.60
CA TYR A 143 9.60 -5.03 -13.16
C TYR A 143 9.53 -6.55 -13.21
N LEU A 144 9.42 -7.16 -12.04
CA LEU A 144 9.67 -8.59 -11.85
C LEU A 144 8.46 -9.24 -11.19
N GLU A 145 8.17 -10.49 -11.57
CA GLU A 145 7.23 -11.37 -10.90
C GLU A 145 7.98 -12.55 -10.25
N ILE A 146 7.58 -12.90 -9.03
CA ILE A 146 8.02 -14.11 -8.35
C ILE A 146 6.80 -15.01 -8.19
N TYR A 147 6.80 -16.15 -8.89
CA TYR A 147 5.72 -17.10 -8.85
C TYR A 147 6.26 -18.52 -8.66
N ASN A 148 5.81 -19.18 -7.58
CA ASN A 148 6.24 -20.52 -7.22
C ASN A 148 7.78 -20.67 -7.21
N GLU A 149 8.46 -19.74 -6.53
CA GLU A 149 9.93 -19.65 -6.45
C GLU A 149 10.67 -19.44 -7.79
N ASN A 150 9.96 -19.18 -8.88
CA ASN A 150 10.55 -18.79 -10.17
C ASN A 150 10.43 -17.28 -10.38
N GLY A 151 11.46 -16.70 -10.97
CA GLY A 151 11.50 -15.29 -11.34
C GLY A 151 11.12 -15.08 -12.80
N TYR A 152 10.40 -14.00 -13.09
CA TYR A 152 10.03 -13.61 -14.45
C TYR A 152 10.27 -12.11 -14.62
N ASP A 153 10.95 -11.73 -15.71
CA ASP A 153 11.01 -10.34 -16.13
C ASP A 153 9.70 -9.98 -16.86
N LEU A 154 8.96 -9.01 -16.33
CA LEU A 154 7.69 -8.54 -16.91
C LEU A 154 7.90 -7.56 -18.05
N LEU A 155 9.14 -7.10 -18.28
CA LEU A 155 9.51 -6.23 -19.39
C LEU A 155 10.18 -7.01 -20.55
N ASP A 156 10.62 -8.25 -20.32
CA ASP A 156 11.09 -9.14 -21.39
C ASP A 156 9.89 -9.82 -22.10
N PRO A 157 9.66 -9.57 -23.39
CA PRO A 157 8.57 -10.20 -24.14
C PRO A 157 8.67 -11.73 -24.24
N LYS A 158 9.86 -12.32 -24.01
CA LYS A 158 10.02 -13.79 -23.97
C LYS A 158 9.35 -14.40 -22.75
N HIS A 159 9.35 -13.66 -21.64
CA HIS A 159 8.74 -14.06 -20.38
C HIS A 159 9.17 -15.46 -19.91
N ASP A 160 10.45 -15.77 -20.11
CA ASP A 160 11.05 -17.04 -19.70
C ASP A 160 11.29 -17.06 -18.18
N ALA A 161 11.14 -18.24 -17.57
CA ALA A 161 11.46 -18.42 -16.16
C ALA A 161 12.99 -18.36 -15.96
N ALA A 162 13.43 -17.53 -15.02
CA ALA A 162 14.82 -17.38 -14.63
C ALA A 162 14.99 -17.59 -13.12
N LYS A 163 16.23 -17.84 -12.69
CA LYS A 163 16.56 -17.76 -11.27
C LYS A 163 16.55 -16.29 -10.84
N LEU A 164 16.23 -16.06 -9.56
CA LEU A 164 16.21 -14.72 -8.97
C LEU A 164 17.56 -13.98 -9.11
N GLU A 165 18.68 -14.71 -9.10
CA GLU A 165 20.04 -14.16 -9.26
C GLU A 165 20.38 -13.72 -10.69
N ASP A 166 19.62 -14.21 -11.68
CA ASP A 166 19.84 -13.95 -13.10
C ASP A 166 18.91 -12.84 -13.65
N LEU A 167 18.00 -12.32 -12.82
CA LEU A 167 17.11 -11.21 -13.17
C LEU A 167 17.86 -9.86 -13.16
N PRO A 168 17.42 -8.88 -13.98
CA PRO A 168 18.07 -7.57 -14.14
C PRO A 168 17.99 -6.67 -12.90
#